data_AF-A0A660UI10-F1
#
_entry.id   AF-A0A660UI10-F1
#
_cell.length_a   1.000
_cell.length_b   1.000
_cell.length_c   1.000
_cell.angle_alpha   90.00
_cell.angle_beta   90.00
_cell.angle_gamma   90.00
#
_symmetry.space_group_name_H-M   'P 1'
#
loop_
_entity.id
_entity.type
_entity.pdbx_description
1 polymer ?
#
loop_
_entity_poly.entity_id
_entity_poly.type
_entity_poly.pdbx_seq_one_letter_code
_entity_poly.pdbx_strand_id
1 'polypeptide(L)'
;DNPTLQLADALTVACWVYPRSVVDPNNGQDHCGICWKGSMIGWGSNVYNWRIATATPQGLTWGACGGGVEGWFATGNCFKDGLEKWYHVALVEDGSEGTVYINGEALTDADVTGGDRHRPSAPYDTLPGEPVRIGWAKGRGGDPNFLTFFDGIIDEVAIYNRALSADEIKELMSAPPAAVRAAGKLATTWGGIKRF
;
A
#
# COMPACT_ATOMS: atom_id res chain seq x y z
N ASP A 1 -4.19 -6.43 -18.29
CA ASP A 1 -3.50 -5.48 -17.37
C ASP A 1 -2.58 -4.57 -18.20
N ASN A 2 -2.16 -3.43 -17.64
CA ASN A 2 -1.32 -2.46 -18.36
C ASN A 2 0.18 -2.79 -18.15
N PRO A 3 1.01 -2.90 -19.22
CA PRO A 3 2.45 -3.13 -19.09
C PRO A 3 3.18 -2.09 -18.21
N THR A 4 2.69 -0.85 -18.12
CA THR A 4 3.29 0.20 -17.29
C THR A 4 3.17 -0.07 -15.79
N LEU A 5 2.41 -1.08 -15.37
CA LEU A 5 2.26 -1.52 -13.99
C LEU A 5 3.05 -2.82 -13.69
N GLN A 6 3.99 -3.17 -14.57
CA GLN A 6 4.96 -4.23 -14.36
C GLN A 6 6.26 -3.58 -13.87
N LEU A 7 6.37 -3.41 -12.55
CA LEU A 7 7.40 -2.58 -11.93
C LEU A 7 8.52 -3.49 -11.39
N ALA A 8 9.63 -3.60 -12.12
CA ALA A 8 10.73 -4.51 -11.79
C ALA A 8 11.93 -3.82 -11.14
N ASP A 9 12.18 -2.55 -11.42
CA ASP A 9 13.43 -1.89 -11.03
C ASP A 9 13.29 -1.05 -9.76
N ALA A 10 12.21 -0.28 -9.68
CA ALA A 10 11.85 0.57 -8.55
C ALA A 10 10.37 0.92 -8.64
N LEU A 11 9.75 1.26 -7.50
CA LEU A 11 8.36 1.70 -7.47
C LEU A 11 8.08 2.66 -6.31
N THR A 12 6.97 3.38 -6.43
CA THR A 12 6.35 4.06 -5.29
C THR A 12 4.84 3.89 -5.38
N VAL A 13 4.23 3.53 -4.26
CA VAL A 13 2.78 3.43 -4.14
C VAL A 13 2.36 4.26 -2.93
N ALA A 14 1.43 5.18 -3.14
CA ALA A 14 0.95 6.07 -2.10
C ALA A 14 -0.57 6.24 -2.17
N CYS A 15 -1.20 6.49 -1.03
CA CYS A 15 -2.61 6.84 -0.96
C CYS A 15 -2.95 7.51 0.37
N TRP A 16 -4.10 8.16 0.41
CA TRP A 16 -4.73 8.58 1.65
C TRP A 16 -5.64 7.45 2.17
N VAL A 17 -5.58 7.18 3.47
CA VAL A 17 -6.43 6.19 4.13
C VAL A 17 -7.09 6.77 5.38
N TYR A 18 -8.33 6.35 5.62
CA TYR A 18 -9.08 6.58 6.86
C TYR A 18 -9.47 5.21 7.42
N PRO A 19 -8.61 4.56 8.23
CA PRO A 19 -8.89 3.23 8.76
C PRO A 19 -9.90 3.33 9.91
N ARG A 20 -11.01 2.58 9.85
CA ARG A 20 -11.95 2.36 10.96
C ARG A 20 -11.56 1.13 11.79
N SER A 21 -10.90 0.16 11.16
CA SER A 21 -10.30 -1.03 11.79
C SER A 21 -9.03 -1.43 11.03
N VAL A 22 -8.13 -2.17 11.71
CA VAL A 22 -6.99 -2.85 11.06
C VAL A 22 -7.24 -4.34 10.83
N VAL A 23 -8.44 -4.81 11.15
CA VAL A 23 -8.92 -6.15 10.84
C VAL A 23 -10.25 -6.08 10.11
N ASP A 24 -10.54 -7.07 9.28
CA ASP A 24 -11.81 -7.22 8.60
C ASP A 24 -12.94 -7.42 9.63
N PRO A 25 -14.00 -6.61 9.62
CA PRO A 25 -15.07 -6.69 10.60
C PRO A 25 -15.88 -8.00 10.53
N ASN A 26 -15.80 -8.74 9.42
CA ASN A 26 -16.55 -9.97 9.20
C ASN A 26 -15.84 -11.21 9.73
N ASN A 27 -14.50 -11.21 9.78
CA ASN A 27 -13.71 -12.40 10.12
C ASN A 27 -12.54 -12.14 11.11
N GLY A 28 -12.34 -10.88 11.52
CA GLY A 28 -11.33 -10.47 12.49
C GLY A 28 -9.88 -10.64 12.02
N GLN A 29 -9.63 -10.87 10.73
CA GLN A 29 -8.28 -11.04 10.19
C GLN A 29 -7.67 -9.73 9.71
N ASP A 30 -6.36 -9.62 9.83
CA ASP A 30 -5.55 -8.59 9.20
C ASP A 30 -5.23 -8.92 7.73
N HIS A 31 -4.25 -8.23 7.13
CA HIS A 31 -3.96 -8.27 5.69
C HIS A 31 -5.16 -7.85 4.85
N CYS A 32 -5.92 -6.86 5.34
CA CYS A 32 -6.94 -6.20 4.53
C CYS A 32 -6.22 -5.31 3.52
N GLY A 33 -6.29 -5.65 2.24
CA GLY A 33 -5.55 -4.94 1.19
C GLY A 33 -5.99 -3.49 1.06
N ILE A 34 -5.05 -2.55 1.27
CA ILE A 34 -5.27 -1.13 0.98
C ILE A 34 -4.99 -0.89 -0.50
N CYS A 35 -3.76 -1.19 -0.95
CA CYS A 35 -3.38 -1.15 -2.36
C CYS A 35 -2.28 -2.19 -2.60
N TRP A 36 -2.48 -3.10 -3.56
CA TRP A 36 -1.52 -4.16 -3.85
C TRP A 36 -1.70 -4.71 -5.27
N LYS A 37 -0.69 -5.43 -5.77
CA LYS A 37 -0.77 -6.18 -7.03
C LYS A 37 -0.13 -7.55 -6.85
N GLY A 38 -0.92 -8.60 -7.04
CA GLY A 38 -0.43 -9.97 -6.92
C GLY A 38 -1.49 -11.06 -7.09
N SER A 39 -1.07 -12.31 -7.14
CA SER A 39 -1.95 -13.48 -7.14
C SER A 39 -2.46 -13.81 -5.73
N MET A 40 -1.70 -13.48 -4.68
CA MET A 40 -2.06 -13.64 -3.27
C MET A 40 -1.44 -12.52 -2.42
N ILE A 41 -2.15 -12.04 -1.40
CA ILE A 41 -1.63 -11.03 -0.45
C ILE A 41 -0.75 -11.65 0.64
N GLY A 42 -0.92 -12.96 0.88
CA GLY A 42 -0.27 -13.69 1.97
C GLY A 42 1.21 -13.96 1.72
N TRP A 43 1.74 -14.92 2.47
CA TRP A 43 3.16 -15.27 2.44
C TRP A 43 3.54 -16.11 1.22
N GLY A 44 4.76 -15.89 0.75
CA GLY A 44 5.35 -16.61 -0.37
C GLY A 44 6.12 -15.69 -1.31
N SER A 45 7.19 -16.20 -1.90
CA SER A 45 7.86 -15.52 -3.00
C SER A 45 7.07 -15.66 -4.30
N ASN A 46 7.22 -14.70 -5.21
CA ASN A 46 6.55 -14.69 -6.53
C ASN A 46 5.02 -14.57 -6.49
N VAL A 47 4.42 -14.10 -5.39
CA VAL A 47 2.95 -14.00 -5.25
C VAL A 47 2.41 -12.57 -5.34
N TYR A 48 3.23 -11.54 -5.11
CA TYR A 48 2.86 -10.14 -5.33
C TYR A 48 4.07 -9.32 -5.80
N ASN A 49 3.81 -8.19 -6.47
CA ASN A 49 4.84 -7.22 -6.83
C ASN A 49 5.05 -6.24 -5.67
N TRP A 50 3.97 -5.61 -5.19
CA TRP A 50 3.96 -4.82 -3.95
C TRP A 50 2.70 -5.10 -3.13
N ARG A 51 2.75 -4.79 -1.84
CA ARG A 51 1.56 -4.70 -0.98
C ARG A 51 1.64 -3.57 0.04
N ILE A 52 0.47 -2.98 0.28
CA ILE A 52 0.14 -2.22 1.48
C ILE A 52 -1.15 -2.85 2.02
N ALA A 53 -1.10 -3.41 3.23
CA ALA A 53 -2.26 -4.02 3.86
C ALA A 53 -2.25 -3.78 5.37
N THR A 54 -3.38 -4.00 6.04
CA THR A 54 -3.46 -3.81 7.50
C THR A 54 -2.69 -4.89 8.28
N ALA A 55 -2.20 -4.52 9.45
CA ALA A 55 -1.59 -5.43 10.43
C ALA A 55 -2.05 -5.08 11.86
N THR A 56 -2.05 -6.07 12.75
CA THR A 56 -2.33 -5.84 14.18
C THR A 56 -1.07 -5.43 14.94
N PRO A 57 -1.17 -4.70 16.08
CA PRO A 57 -2.40 -4.22 16.75
C PRO A 57 -3.05 -2.97 16.14
N GLN A 58 -2.28 -2.00 15.62
CA GLN A 58 -2.77 -0.81 14.90
C GLN A 58 -1.77 -0.41 13.81
N GLY A 59 -1.51 -1.35 12.91
CA GLY A 59 -0.37 -1.31 12.02
C GLY A 59 -0.69 -1.54 10.54
N LEU A 60 0.39 -1.57 9.77
CA LEU A 60 0.41 -1.93 8.37
C LEU A 60 1.47 -3.01 8.12
N THR A 61 1.24 -3.83 7.10
CA THR A 61 2.22 -4.75 6.53
C THR A 61 2.48 -4.34 5.09
N TRP A 62 3.75 -4.41 4.74
CA TRP A 62 4.32 -3.91 3.51
C TRP A 62 5.12 -5.01 2.85
N GLY A 63 5.48 -4.81 1.59
CA GLY A 63 6.50 -5.64 0.97
C GLY A 63 6.47 -5.62 -0.54
N ALA A 64 7.53 -6.21 -1.08
CA ALA A 64 7.68 -6.59 -2.46
C ALA A 64 8.21 -8.03 -2.58
N CYS A 65 8.02 -8.68 -3.72
CA CYS A 65 8.72 -9.94 -4.02
C CYS A 65 9.71 -9.73 -5.17
N GLY A 66 10.78 -10.51 -5.20
CA GLY A 66 11.82 -10.43 -6.21
C GLY A 66 12.89 -11.51 -5.99
N GLY A 67 13.43 -12.07 -7.07
CA GLY A 67 14.51 -13.05 -6.99
C GLY A 67 14.19 -14.30 -6.17
N GLY A 68 12.92 -14.69 -6.09
CA GLY A 68 12.47 -15.83 -5.28
C GLY A 68 12.39 -15.54 -3.78
N VAL A 69 12.46 -14.28 -3.36
CA VAL A 69 12.35 -13.83 -1.97
C VAL A 69 11.07 -13.00 -1.79
N GLU A 70 10.34 -13.25 -0.71
CA GLU A 70 9.34 -12.32 -0.17
C GLU A 70 10.07 -11.36 0.79
N GLY A 71 10.18 -10.10 0.40
CA GLY A 71 10.57 -9.05 1.33
C GLY A 71 9.33 -8.42 1.93
N TRP A 72 9.13 -8.67 3.21
CA TRP A 72 8.00 -8.12 3.94
C TRP A 72 8.47 -7.52 5.24
N PHE A 73 7.71 -6.54 5.70
CA PHE A 73 7.88 -5.99 7.04
C PHE A 73 6.57 -5.41 7.54
N ALA A 74 6.42 -5.37 8.86
CA ALA A 74 5.24 -4.85 9.52
C ALA A 74 5.61 -3.69 10.45
N THR A 75 4.72 -2.72 10.54
CA THR A 75 4.83 -1.57 11.43
C THR A 75 3.62 -1.55 12.35
N GLY A 76 3.80 -1.92 13.62
CA GLY A 76 2.74 -1.88 14.63
C GLY A 76 2.54 -0.48 15.19
N ASN A 77 1.30 -0.10 15.50
CA ASN A 77 0.94 1.21 16.05
C ASN A 77 1.43 2.41 15.21
N CYS A 78 1.48 2.25 13.89
CA CYS A 78 1.91 3.32 12.98
C CYS A 78 0.84 4.42 12.82
N PHE A 79 -0.41 4.14 13.16
CA PHE A 79 -1.49 5.13 13.27
C PHE A 79 -1.46 5.82 14.64
N LYS A 80 -0.48 6.69 14.85
CA LYS A 80 -0.16 7.28 16.17
C LYS A 80 -1.30 8.09 16.80
N ASP A 81 -2.16 8.70 16.00
CA ASP A 81 -3.31 9.48 16.47
C ASP A 81 -4.58 8.62 16.63
N GLY A 82 -4.44 7.30 16.52
CA GLY A 82 -5.53 6.32 16.56
C GLY A 82 -6.20 6.09 15.20
N LEU A 83 -7.21 5.24 15.21
CA LEU A 83 -8.07 4.98 14.06
C LEU A 83 -9.06 6.15 13.85
N GLU A 84 -9.79 6.11 12.74
CA GLU A 84 -10.75 7.14 12.35
C GLU A 84 -10.11 8.53 12.14
N LYS A 85 -8.91 8.53 11.56
CA LYS A 85 -8.15 9.70 11.14
C LYS A 85 -7.62 9.51 9.73
N TRP A 86 -7.39 10.61 9.02
CA TRP A 86 -6.74 10.57 7.71
C TRP A 86 -5.23 10.40 7.88
N TYR A 87 -4.67 9.44 7.16
CA TYR A 87 -3.24 9.22 7.05
C TYR A 87 -2.83 9.18 5.58
N HIS A 88 -1.74 9.84 5.24
CA HIS A 88 -1.05 9.58 3.98
C HIS A 88 -0.06 8.44 4.19
N VAL A 89 -0.16 7.38 3.40
CA VAL A 89 0.70 6.19 3.50
C VAL A 89 1.41 5.99 2.19
N ALA A 90 2.71 5.69 2.23
CA ALA A 90 3.49 5.40 1.03
C ALA A 90 4.52 4.30 1.27
N LEU A 91 4.71 3.45 0.25
CA LEU A 91 5.82 2.52 0.11
C LEU A 91 6.69 2.98 -1.07
N VAL A 92 7.98 3.14 -0.82
CA VAL A 92 9.01 3.41 -1.83
C VAL A 92 9.95 2.22 -1.84
N GLU A 93 10.13 1.62 -3.00
CA GLU A 93 11.09 0.54 -3.25
C GLU A 93 12.10 1.08 -4.26
N ASP A 94 13.36 1.24 -3.86
CA ASP A 94 14.40 1.88 -4.68
C ASP A 94 15.25 0.90 -5.50
N GLY A 95 14.91 -0.38 -5.46
CA GLY A 95 15.67 -1.48 -6.05
C GLY A 95 16.64 -2.12 -5.08
N SER A 96 16.79 -1.59 -3.87
CA SER A 96 17.64 -2.13 -2.82
C SER A 96 16.96 -2.21 -1.45
N GLU A 97 16.17 -1.20 -1.09
CA GLU A 97 15.52 -1.07 0.21
C GLU A 97 14.10 -0.51 0.06
N GLY A 98 13.19 -1.04 0.89
CA GLY A 98 11.85 -0.52 1.10
C GLY A 98 11.84 0.56 2.18
N THR A 99 11.43 1.77 1.82
CA THR A 99 11.16 2.86 2.75
C THR A 99 9.66 3.14 2.81
N VAL A 100 9.10 3.23 4.01
CA VAL A 100 7.67 3.57 4.21
C VAL A 100 7.51 4.89 4.90
N TYR A 101 6.44 5.59 4.53
CA TYR A 101 6.11 6.91 5.04
C TYR A 101 4.70 6.91 5.60
N ILE A 102 4.54 7.51 6.78
CA ILE A 102 3.24 7.86 7.36
C ILE A 102 3.21 9.37 7.56
N ASN A 103 2.23 10.04 6.98
CA ASN A 103 2.09 11.50 7.00
C ASN A 103 3.37 12.24 6.56
N GLY A 104 4.03 11.71 5.53
CA GLY A 104 5.23 12.31 4.94
C GLY A 104 6.52 12.09 5.72
N GLU A 105 6.46 11.42 6.87
CA GLU A 105 7.61 11.09 7.69
C GLU A 105 8.03 9.63 7.47
N ALA A 106 9.31 9.41 7.19
CA ALA A 106 9.86 8.07 6.98
C ALA A 106 9.90 7.30 8.29
N LEU A 107 9.51 6.03 8.25
CA LEU A 107 9.71 5.11 9.37
C LEU A 107 11.12 4.50 9.32
N THR A 108 11.61 4.11 10.50
CA THR A 108 12.95 3.55 10.70
C THR A 108 12.87 2.09 11.15
N ASP A 109 14.03 1.41 11.29
CA ASP A 109 14.06 0.04 11.86
C ASP A 109 13.42 -0.06 13.24
N ALA A 110 13.45 1.02 14.03
CA ALA A 110 12.82 1.04 15.35
C ALA A 110 11.28 0.95 15.29
N ASP A 111 10.68 1.29 14.14
CA ASP A 111 9.24 1.20 13.90
C ASP A 111 8.82 -0.18 13.34
N VAL A 112 9.78 -1.01 12.92
CA VAL A 112 9.54 -2.34 12.38
C VAL A 112 9.29 -3.34 13.51
N THR A 113 8.13 -3.99 13.49
CA THR A 113 7.73 -4.98 14.49
C THR A 113 7.89 -6.43 14.01
N GLY A 114 8.30 -6.64 12.76
CA GLY A 114 8.58 -7.95 12.18
C GLY A 114 8.96 -7.85 10.70
N GLY A 115 9.66 -8.87 10.20
CA GLY A 115 10.14 -8.93 8.81
C GLY A 115 11.47 -8.22 8.59
N ASP A 116 11.79 -7.93 7.33
CA ASP A 116 13.01 -7.28 6.87
C ASP A 116 12.69 -6.36 5.68
N ARG A 117 12.85 -5.05 5.87
CA ARG A 117 12.59 -4.02 4.85
C ARG A 117 13.75 -3.81 3.87
N HIS A 118 14.91 -4.42 4.12
CA HIS A 118 16.07 -4.35 3.23
C HIS A 118 16.05 -5.46 2.16
N ARG A 119 14.89 -6.09 1.97
CA ARG A 119 14.65 -7.14 0.96
C ARG A 119 13.28 -6.94 0.33
N PRO A 120 13.08 -7.46 -0.91
CA PRO A 120 14.11 -7.98 -1.79
C PRO A 120 14.85 -6.83 -2.50
N SER A 121 15.98 -7.12 -3.14
CA SER A 121 16.56 -6.19 -4.12
C SER A 121 15.97 -6.48 -5.51
N ALA A 122 15.99 -5.48 -6.38
CA ALA A 122 15.59 -5.64 -7.77
C ALA A 122 16.41 -6.74 -8.49
N PRO A 123 15.84 -7.42 -9.50
CA PRO A 123 14.51 -7.17 -10.05
C PRO A 123 13.37 -7.69 -9.16
N TYR A 124 12.38 -6.83 -8.95
CA TYR A 124 11.10 -7.18 -8.34
C TYR A 124 10.26 -8.02 -9.31
N ASP A 125 9.42 -8.89 -8.77
CA ASP A 125 8.59 -9.81 -9.52
C ASP A 125 7.50 -9.07 -10.29
N THR A 126 7.55 -9.09 -11.62
CA THR A 126 6.43 -8.64 -12.45
C THR A 126 5.37 -9.73 -12.52
N LEU A 127 4.09 -9.35 -12.40
CA LEU A 127 2.97 -10.30 -12.42
C LEU A 127 1.99 -9.90 -13.54
N PRO A 128 2.28 -10.26 -14.80
CA PRO A 128 1.37 -10.10 -15.92
C PRO A 128 0.04 -10.82 -15.66
N GLY A 129 -1.06 -10.17 -16.03
CA GLY A 129 -2.42 -10.67 -15.84
C GLY A 129 -3.04 -10.37 -14.46
N GLU A 130 -2.23 -10.09 -13.43
CA GLU A 130 -2.78 -9.75 -12.10
C GLU A 130 -3.19 -8.27 -12.01
N PRO A 131 -4.43 -7.95 -11.58
CA PRO A 131 -4.85 -6.57 -11.42
C PRO A 131 -4.23 -5.94 -10.16
N VAL A 132 -4.14 -4.60 -10.18
CA VAL A 132 -4.05 -3.83 -8.94
C VAL A 132 -5.39 -3.95 -8.22
N ARG A 133 -5.36 -4.20 -6.91
CA ARG A 133 -6.53 -4.33 -6.04
C ARG A 133 -6.47 -3.26 -4.96
N ILE A 134 -7.62 -2.67 -4.67
CA ILE A 134 -7.77 -1.56 -3.73
C ILE A 134 -8.93 -1.89 -2.80
N GLY A 135 -8.73 -1.76 -1.49
CA GLY A 135 -9.77 -1.93 -0.46
C GLY A 135 -10.16 -3.38 -0.13
N TRP A 136 -9.51 -4.37 -0.75
CA TRP A 136 -9.72 -5.78 -0.43
C TRP A 136 -8.49 -6.60 -0.82
N ALA A 137 -8.39 -7.81 -0.28
CA ALA A 137 -7.37 -8.77 -0.66
C ALA A 137 -7.89 -10.20 -0.71
N LYS A 138 -7.08 -11.07 -1.32
CA LYS A 138 -7.29 -12.52 -1.39
C LYS A 138 -5.99 -13.27 -1.11
N GLY A 139 -6.04 -14.55 -0.80
CA GLY A 139 -4.83 -15.39 -0.76
C GLY A 139 -4.08 -15.35 0.58
N ARG A 140 -4.73 -14.92 1.68
CA ARG A 140 -4.09 -14.92 3.00
C ARG A 140 -3.89 -16.37 3.47
N GLY A 141 -2.74 -16.66 4.06
CA GLY A 141 -2.41 -18.03 4.52
C GLY A 141 -2.25 -19.06 3.41
N GLY A 142 -2.07 -18.63 2.16
CA GLY A 142 -1.94 -19.52 1.00
C GLY A 142 -3.25 -20.06 0.45
N ASP A 143 -4.40 -19.69 1.02
CA ASP A 143 -5.72 -20.04 0.46
C ASP A 143 -6.19 -18.95 -0.53
N PRO A 144 -6.21 -19.22 -1.85
CA PRO A 144 -6.62 -18.25 -2.86
C PRO A 144 -8.06 -17.74 -2.71
N ASN A 145 -8.91 -18.47 -1.98
CA ASN A 145 -10.31 -18.11 -1.76
C ASN A 145 -10.53 -17.33 -0.46
N PHE A 146 -9.50 -17.22 0.38
CA PHE A 146 -9.59 -16.43 1.61
C PHE A 146 -9.63 -14.93 1.25
N LEU A 147 -10.71 -14.24 1.61
CA LEU A 147 -10.92 -12.82 1.34
C LEU A 147 -10.83 -11.98 2.61
N THR A 148 -10.28 -10.78 2.48
CA THR A 148 -10.27 -9.75 3.52
C THR A 148 -10.64 -8.39 2.93
N PHE A 149 -11.34 -7.57 3.70
CA PHE A 149 -11.82 -6.25 3.27
C PHE A 149 -11.31 -5.16 4.19
N PHE A 150 -10.78 -4.09 3.59
CA PHE A 150 -10.32 -2.92 4.34
C PHE A 150 -11.52 -2.15 4.87
N ASP A 151 -11.61 -2.04 6.20
CA ASP A 151 -12.64 -1.26 6.85
C ASP A 151 -12.20 0.19 7.01
N GLY A 152 -12.47 1.01 5.99
CA GLY A 152 -12.05 2.40 5.96
C GLY A 152 -12.42 3.12 4.68
N ILE A 153 -11.80 4.28 4.45
CA ILE A 153 -11.87 5.04 3.19
C ILE A 153 -10.46 5.07 2.60
N ILE A 154 -10.36 4.94 1.28
CA ILE A 154 -9.11 5.10 0.52
C ILE A 154 -9.35 6.21 -0.50
N ASP A 155 -8.39 7.11 -0.64
CA ASP A 155 -8.46 8.22 -1.58
C ASP A 155 -7.10 8.49 -2.22
N GLU A 156 -7.09 9.13 -3.40
CA GLU A 156 -5.88 9.60 -4.11
C GLU A 156 -4.78 8.54 -4.25
N VAL A 157 -5.13 7.35 -4.78
CA VAL A 157 -4.14 6.29 -5.03
C VAL A 157 -3.22 6.69 -6.18
N ALA A 158 -1.91 6.74 -5.91
CA ALA A 158 -0.87 7.05 -6.87
C ALA A 158 0.16 5.90 -6.95
N ILE A 159 0.57 5.55 -8.17
CA ILE A 159 1.55 4.51 -8.44
C ILE A 159 2.58 5.08 -9.42
N TYR A 160 3.86 4.98 -9.07
CA TYR A 160 5.00 5.43 -9.87
C TYR A 160 5.92 4.25 -10.16
N ASN A 161 6.49 4.23 -11.36
CA ASN A 161 7.48 3.26 -11.81
C ASN A 161 8.92 3.67 -11.45
N ARG A 162 9.09 4.43 -10.38
CA ARG A 162 10.36 4.93 -9.86
C ARG A 162 10.22 5.12 -8.35
N ALA A 163 11.36 5.15 -7.66
CA ALA A 163 11.41 5.65 -6.30
C ALA A 163 11.20 7.17 -6.28
N LEU A 164 10.27 7.64 -5.44
CA LEU A 164 10.15 9.04 -5.08
C LEU A 164 11.09 9.37 -3.93
N SER A 165 11.65 10.58 -3.94
CA SER A 165 12.41 11.12 -2.81
C SER A 165 11.50 11.49 -1.63
N ALA A 166 12.08 11.68 -0.45
CA ALA A 166 11.32 12.11 0.74
C ALA A 166 10.58 13.45 0.52
N ASP A 167 11.19 14.39 -0.21
CA ASP A 167 10.56 15.67 -0.53
C ASP A 167 9.38 15.48 -1.48
N GLU A 168 9.53 14.61 -2.50
CA GLU A 168 8.43 14.27 -3.42
C GLU A 168 7.27 13.59 -2.68
N ILE A 169 7.53 12.79 -1.65
CA ILE A 169 6.48 12.20 -0.81
C ILE A 169 5.75 13.27 0.01
N LYS A 170 6.48 14.25 0.56
CA LYS A 170 5.89 15.38 1.30
C LYS A 170 5.04 16.27 0.40
N GLU A 171 5.52 16.51 -0.82
CA GLU A 171 4.75 17.20 -1.86
C GLU A 171 3.51 16.43 -2.26
N LEU A 172 3.61 15.12 -2.49
CA LEU A 172 2.47 14.25 -2.84
C LEU A 172 1.39 14.25 -1.75
N MET A 173 1.79 14.18 -0.48
CA MET A 173 0.87 14.32 0.64
C MET A 173 0.17 15.68 0.64
N SER A 174 0.93 16.75 0.42
CA SER A 174 0.42 18.12 0.53
C SER A 174 -0.33 18.59 -0.74
N ALA A 175 -0.26 17.81 -1.81
CA ALA A 175 -0.89 18.15 -3.08
C ALA A 175 -2.42 18.24 -2.90
N PRO A 176 -3.08 19.23 -3.53
CA PRO A 176 -4.53 19.24 -3.58
C PRO A 176 -5.04 17.97 -4.28
N PRO A 177 -6.26 17.48 -3.94
CA PRO A 177 -6.87 16.33 -4.60
C PRO A 177 -6.72 16.47 -6.11
N ALA A 178 -6.30 15.41 -6.80
CA ALA A 178 -6.01 15.48 -8.21
C ALA A 178 -7.28 15.94 -8.94
N ALA A 179 -7.29 17.20 -9.38
CA ALA A 179 -8.42 17.75 -10.10
C ALA A 179 -8.54 16.93 -11.40
N VAL A 180 -9.56 16.07 -11.47
CA VAL A 180 -9.93 15.43 -12.73
C VAL A 180 -10.18 16.60 -13.68
N ARG A 181 -9.32 16.77 -14.71
CA ARG A 181 -9.54 17.81 -15.71
C ARG A 181 -10.94 17.58 -16.29
N ALA A 182 -11.88 18.46 -15.91
CA ALA A 182 -13.29 18.39 -16.28
C ALA A 182 -13.53 18.70 -17.77
N ALA A 183 -12.49 18.70 -18.61
CA ALA A 183 -12.63 18.82 -20.05
C ALA A 183 -13.31 17.54 -20.58
N GLY A 184 -14.65 17.54 -20.59
CA GLY A 184 -15.48 16.54 -21.25
C GLY A 184 -16.25 15.57 -20.35
N LYS A 185 -16.36 15.77 -19.03
CA LYS A 185 -17.14 14.87 -18.15
C LYS A 185 -18.27 15.61 -17.44
N LEU A 186 -19.51 15.30 -17.82
CA LEU A 186 -20.75 15.70 -17.16
C LEU A 186 -20.91 14.92 -15.84
N ALA A 187 -20.28 15.40 -14.77
CA ALA A 187 -20.71 15.18 -13.40
C ALA A 187 -20.15 16.31 -12.53
N THR A 188 -21.04 17.17 -12.06
CA THR A 188 -20.77 18.30 -11.15
C THR A 188 -20.89 17.83 -9.70
N THR A 189 -20.06 18.40 -8.82
CA THR A 189 -19.89 18.18 -7.36
C THR A 189 -19.04 16.98 -6.93
N TRP A 190 -17.77 17.28 -6.60
CA TRP A 190 -16.95 16.47 -5.70
C TRP A 190 -17.20 16.96 -4.27
N GLY A 191 -17.81 16.11 -3.43
CA GLY A 191 -18.00 16.40 -2.00
C GLY A 191 -16.66 16.38 -1.27
N GLY A 192 -16.43 17.36 -0.39
CA GLY A 192 -15.25 17.39 0.46
C GLY A 192 -15.27 16.24 1.48
N ILE A 193 -14.59 15.14 1.17
CA ILE A 193 -14.41 13.98 2.05
C ILE A 193 -13.07 14.10 2.80
N LYS A 194 -12.74 15.29 3.30
CA LYS A 194 -11.71 15.49 4.33
C LYS A 194 -12.22 16.55 5.30
N ARG A 195 -12.59 16.15 6.52
CA ARG A 195 -12.83 17.08 7.64
C ARG A 195 -11.65 16.91 8.59
N PHE A 196 -10.85 17.97 8.72
CA PHE A 196 -9.71 18.06 9.65
C PHE A 196 -10.21 18.19 11.09
#